data_AF-A0A1T4T887-F1
#
_entry.id   AF-A0A1T4T887-F1
#
_cell.length_a   1.000
_cell.length_b   1.000
_cell.length_c   1.000
_cell.angle_alpha   90.00
_cell.angle_beta   90.00
_cell.angle_gamma   90.00
#
_symmetry.space_group_name_H-M   'P 1'
#
loop_
_entity.id
_entity.type
_entity.pdbx_description
1 polymer ?
#
loop_
_entity_poly.entity_id
_entity_poly.type
_entity_poly.pdbx_seq_one_letter_code
_entity_poly.pdbx_strand_id
1 'polypeptide(L)'
;MVFSAYAAMSDNPVLLSDPLGDTVRIHFRVGFLGLGGKRTVNYENGKVTNTDGSAYAEKTKGFLKRTVNALDNIRTGGANGQKLVTDLQNSSEYTNIVKGSSNSYIEYDTRLKLENRVSWNPSSTEGGLDIHGSRSVSSFIGLGHELGHSHDKITDDQIDYRTWFTMKEASGKNINIPNAERYSTHWENLLRSENNLPLRQYYGVDNTTGSPIGRGDILIPGTRYNANYVIYVGGIPIPVIKY
;
A
#
# COMPACT_ATOMS: atom_id res chain seq x y z
N MET A 1 -5.12 -33.55 -38.56
CA MET A 1 -4.57 -34.15 -37.33
C MET A 1 -4.26 -33.00 -36.41
N VAL A 2 -5.16 -32.70 -35.46
CA VAL A 2 -5.05 -31.53 -34.59
C VAL A 2 -4.44 -32.01 -33.29
N PHE A 3 -3.17 -31.68 -33.06
CA PHE A 3 -2.55 -31.84 -31.75
C PHE A 3 -3.12 -30.73 -30.86
N SER A 4 -3.95 -31.08 -29.88
CA SER A 4 -4.36 -30.13 -28.85
C SER A 4 -3.16 -29.87 -27.94
N ALA A 5 -2.99 -28.61 -27.53
CA ALA A 5 -1.95 -28.20 -26.57
C ALA A 5 -2.02 -28.96 -25.22
N TYR A 6 -3.12 -29.69 -24.99
CA TYR A 6 -3.34 -30.54 -23.82
C TYR A 6 -2.44 -31.79 -23.77
N ALA A 7 -2.05 -32.35 -24.93
CA ALA A 7 -1.26 -33.58 -24.95
C ALA A 7 0.21 -33.39 -24.54
N ALA A 8 0.73 -32.16 -24.60
CA ALA A 8 2.10 -31.83 -24.19
C ALA A 8 2.24 -31.59 -22.68
N MET A 9 1.13 -31.61 -21.92
CA MET A 9 1.10 -31.19 -20.50
C MET A 9 0.50 -32.23 -19.55
N SER A 10 0.42 -33.50 -19.96
CA SER A 10 0.13 -34.66 -19.08
C SER A 10 -1.04 -34.46 -18.11
N ASP A 11 -2.15 -33.83 -18.56
CA ASP A 11 -3.39 -33.65 -17.80
C ASP A 11 -3.24 -33.09 -16.37
N ASN A 12 -2.30 -32.16 -16.14
CA ASN A 12 -2.15 -31.52 -14.82
C ASN A 12 -2.26 -29.99 -14.88
N PRO A 13 -3.46 -29.41 -14.66
CA PRO A 13 -3.70 -27.96 -14.76
C PRO A 13 -3.04 -27.13 -13.63
N VAL A 14 -2.32 -27.76 -12.69
CA VAL A 14 -1.63 -27.08 -11.58
C VAL A 14 -0.30 -26.45 -12.00
N LEU A 15 0.26 -26.81 -13.16
CA LEU A 15 1.55 -26.27 -13.65
C LEU A 15 1.45 -24.93 -14.42
N LEU A 16 0.23 -24.39 -14.58
CA LEU A 16 -0.03 -23.09 -15.22
C LEU A 16 -0.59 -22.02 -14.26
N SER A 17 -0.61 -22.30 -12.94
CA SER A 17 -0.50 -21.21 -11.97
C SER A 17 0.97 -20.83 -11.93
N ASP A 18 1.33 -19.63 -12.36
CA ASP A 18 2.64 -19.05 -12.09
C ASP A 18 3.00 -19.30 -10.60
N PRO A 19 3.90 -20.24 -10.28
CA PRO A 19 4.17 -20.62 -8.90
C PRO A 19 4.87 -19.51 -8.12
N LEU A 20 5.26 -18.41 -8.80
CA LEU A 20 6.04 -17.33 -8.22
C LEU A 20 5.24 -16.09 -7.88
N GLY A 21 4.00 -15.88 -8.38
CA GLY A 21 3.09 -14.79 -7.95
C GLY A 21 3.86 -13.55 -7.49
N ASP A 22 4.62 -13.00 -8.42
CA ASP A 22 5.95 -12.51 -8.08
C ASP A 22 5.91 -11.01 -7.84
N THR A 23 5.51 -10.61 -6.63
CA THR A 23 5.10 -9.20 -6.50
C THR A 23 5.46 -8.49 -5.21
N VAL A 24 5.04 -8.94 -4.02
CA VAL A 24 5.38 -8.21 -2.78
C VAL A 24 6.73 -8.66 -2.22
N ARG A 25 7.76 -7.80 -2.39
CA ARG A 25 9.13 -8.05 -1.92
C ARG A 25 9.47 -7.25 -0.68
N ILE A 26 10.05 -7.90 0.32
CA ILE A 26 10.52 -7.26 1.55
C ILE A 26 12.04 -7.25 1.57
N HIS A 27 12.63 -6.05 1.58
CA HIS A 27 14.07 -5.84 1.66
C HIS A 27 14.48 -5.46 3.08
N PHE A 28 15.37 -6.24 3.69
CA PHE A 28 15.76 -6.07 5.09
C PHE A 28 17.25 -6.33 5.31
N ARG A 29 17.76 -5.86 6.46
CA ARG A 29 19.13 -6.16 6.90
C ARG A 29 19.14 -7.32 7.88
N VAL A 30 20.16 -8.16 7.80
CA VAL A 30 20.39 -9.28 8.72
C VAL A 30 21.64 -9.06 9.58
N GLY A 31 21.87 -9.96 10.55
CA GLY A 31 22.97 -9.86 11.51
C GLY A 31 22.70 -8.89 12.68
N PHE A 32 23.59 -8.91 13.67
CA PHE A 32 23.57 -7.97 14.80
C PHE A 32 23.89 -6.56 14.29
N LEU A 33 23.08 -5.57 14.65
CA LEU A 33 23.17 -4.17 14.16
C LEU A 33 23.19 -4.02 12.62
N GLY A 34 22.72 -5.02 11.86
CA GLY A 34 22.66 -4.95 10.40
C GLY A 34 23.99 -5.24 9.68
N LEU A 35 24.97 -5.82 10.38
CA LEU A 35 26.29 -6.18 9.85
C LEU A 35 26.28 -7.44 8.98
N GLY A 36 25.19 -8.20 8.95
CA GLY A 36 25.07 -9.43 8.17
C GLY A 36 24.68 -9.22 6.70
N GLY A 37 24.59 -7.96 6.25
CA GLY A 37 24.22 -7.63 4.88
C GLY A 37 22.72 -7.43 4.66
N LYS A 38 22.33 -7.31 3.39
CA LYS A 38 20.95 -7.13 2.93
C LYS A 38 20.39 -8.45 2.42
N ARG A 39 19.09 -8.65 2.60
CA ARG A 39 18.33 -9.78 2.05
C ARG A 39 16.99 -9.30 1.52
N THR A 40 16.46 -10.10 0.61
CA THR A 40 15.15 -9.91 0.00
C THR A 40 14.39 -11.22 0.10
N VAL A 41 13.12 -11.14 0.45
CA VAL A 41 12.19 -12.28 0.50
C VAL A 41 10.88 -11.86 -0.19
N ASN A 42 10.17 -12.83 -0.74
CA ASN A 42 8.82 -12.65 -1.23
C ASN A 42 7.84 -12.89 -0.05
N TYR A 43 6.78 -12.10 0.03
CA TYR A 43 5.67 -12.29 0.97
C TYR A 43 4.47 -12.88 0.24
N GLU A 44 3.86 -13.89 0.83
CA GLU A 44 2.63 -14.48 0.33
C GLU A 44 1.74 -14.95 1.49
N ASN A 45 0.61 -14.26 1.71
CA ASN A 45 -0.43 -14.70 2.66
C ASN A 45 0.08 -15.07 4.07
N GLY A 46 1.02 -14.28 4.62
CA GLY A 46 1.62 -14.51 5.94
C GLY A 46 2.85 -15.41 5.94
N LYS A 47 3.20 -15.99 4.79
CA LYS A 47 4.43 -16.76 4.58
C LYS A 47 5.47 -15.91 3.87
N VAL A 48 6.72 -16.33 4.00
CA VAL A 48 7.84 -15.73 3.28
C VAL A 48 8.71 -16.80 2.64
N THR A 49 9.15 -16.54 1.42
CA THR A 49 10.06 -17.39 0.64
C THR A 49 11.29 -16.59 0.22
N ASN A 50 12.40 -17.27 -0.05
CA ASN A 50 13.52 -16.67 -0.75
C ASN A 50 13.09 -16.28 -2.17
N THR A 51 13.86 -15.41 -2.83
CA THR A 51 13.57 -14.97 -4.21
C THR A 51 13.67 -16.07 -5.25
N ASP A 52 14.21 -17.24 -4.90
CA ASP A 52 14.22 -18.45 -5.74
C ASP A 52 13.00 -19.36 -5.50
N GLY A 53 12.04 -18.91 -4.68
CA GLY A 53 10.83 -19.66 -4.33
C GLY A 53 11.01 -20.65 -3.17
N SER A 54 12.24 -20.92 -2.72
CA SER A 54 12.46 -21.82 -1.59
C SER A 54 11.94 -21.23 -0.27
N ALA A 55 11.53 -22.10 0.66
CA ALA A 55 11.04 -21.64 1.96
C ALA A 55 12.12 -20.83 2.71
N TYR A 56 11.74 -19.67 3.26
CA TYR A 56 12.65 -18.91 4.11
C TYR A 56 12.74 -19.57 5.49
N ALA A 57 13.79 -20.37 5.70
CA ALA A 57 13.97 -21.19 6.91
C ALA A 57 14.55 -20.43 8.12
N GLU A 58 14.94 -19.16 7.95
CA GLU A 58 15.51 -18.36 9.04
C GLU A 58 14.45 -17.69 9.91
N LYS A 59 14.85 -17.29 11.13
CA LYS A 59 13.95 -16.61 12.06
C LYS A 59 13.49 -15.25 11.51
N THR A 60 12.19 -15.09 11.36
CA THR A 60 11.55 -13.80 11.07
C THR A 60 11.66 -12.86 12.29
N LYS A 61 12.47 -11.82 12.18
CA LYS A 61 12.73 -10.86 13.27
C LYS A 61 12.90 -9.43 12.75
N GLY A 62 12.89 -8.47 13.68
CA GLY A 62 13.15 -7.07 13.37
C GLY A 62 12.19 -6.53 12.30
N PHE A 63 12.73 -5.84 11.29
CA PHE A 63 11.92 -5.26 10.22
C PHE A 63 11.06 -6.30 9.49
N LEU A 64 11.64 -7.44 9.11
CA LEU A 64 10.91 -8.49 8.39
C LEU A 64 9.65 -8.93 9.14
N LYS A 65 9.78 -9.27 10.43
CA LYS A 65 8.62 -9.67 11.25
C LYS A 65 7.55 -8.57 11.32
N ARG A 66 7.96 -7.31 11.44
CA ARG A 66 7.01 -6.19 11.53
C ARG A 66 6.27 -5.97 10.22
N THR A 67 6.95 -6.12 9.09
CA THR A 67 6.34 -6.00 7.75
C THR A 67 5.37 -7.15 7.49
N VAL A 68 5.75 -8.40 7.78
CA VAL A 68 4.85 -9.57 7.67
C VAL A 68 3.60 -9.37 8.52
N ASN A 69 3.75 -9.00 9.80
CA ASN A 69 2.60 -8.75 10.67
C ASN A 69 1.72 -7.58 10.19
N ALA A 70 2.31 -6.52 9.62
CA ALA A 70 1.55 -5.39 9.11
C ALA A 70 0.74 -5.77 7.86
N LEU A 71 1.33 -6.52 6.92
CA LEU A 71 0.63 -7.06 5.77
C LEU A 71 -0.49 -8.02 6.18
N ASP A 72 -0.25 -8.86 7.20
CA ASP A 72 -1.29 -9.73 7.75
C ASP A 72 -2.43 -8.93 8.41
N ASN A 73 -2.12 -7.90 9.20
CA ASN A 73 -3.15 -7.02 9.78
C ASN A 73 -4.00 -6.33 8.69
N ILE A 74 -3.37 -5.89 7.61
CA ILE A 74 -4.09 -5.31 6.45
C ILE A 74 -4.99 -6.38 5.83
N ARG A 75 -4.42 -7.52 5.43
CA ARG A 75 -5.13 -8.58 4.70
C ARG A 75 -6.25 -9.24 5.51
N THR A 76 -6.11 -9.31 6.83
CA THR A 76 -7.09 -9.96 7.72
C THR A 76 -8.07 -9.00 8.37
N GLY A 77 -7.86 -7.67 8.25
CA GLY A 77 -8.76 -6.67 8.80
C GLY A 77 -10.12 -6.61 8.11
N GLY A 78 -10.20 -6.94 6.81
CA GLY A 78 -11.44 -6.95 6.05
C GLY A 78 -11.24 -7.22 4.56
N ALA A 79 -12.32 -7.18 3.78
CA ALA A 79 -12.33 -7.55 2.37
C ALA A 79 -11.51 -6.60 1.48
N ASN A 80 -11.49 -5.30 1.78
CA ASN A 80 -10.71 -4.31 1.05
C ASN A 80 -9.22 -4.49 1.34
N GLY A 81 -8.82 -4.61 2.61
CA GLY A 81 -7.43 -4.93 2.94
C GLY A 81 -6.96 -6.26 2.35
N GLN A 82 -7.83 -7.27 2.34
CA GLN A 82 -7.55 -8.52 1.65
C GLN A 82 -7.32 -8.31 0.16
N LYS A 83 -8.21 -7.58 -0.51
CA LYS A 83 -8.12 -7.27 -1.94
C LYS A 83 -6.82 -6.51 -2.25
N LEU A 84 -6.51 -5.45 -1.52
CA LEU A 84 -5.29 -4.65 -1.70
C LEU A 84 -4.04 -5.54 -1.70
N VAL A 85 -3.88 -6.37 -0.66
CA VAL A 85 -2.71 -7.25 -0.54
C VAL A 85 -2.71 -8.35 -1.61
N THR A 86 -3.87 -8.89 -1.96
CA THR A 86 -4.01 -9.93 -3.00
C THR A 86 -3.66 -9.38 -4.39
N ASP A 87 -4.17 -8.22 -4.75
CA ASP A 87 -3.91 -7.59 -6.06
C ASP A 87 -2.43 -7.27 -6.19
N LEU A 88 -1.83 -6.74 -5.13
CA LEU A 88 -0.39 -6.54 -5.07
C LEU A 88 0.33 -7.87 -5.26
N GLN A 89 0.03 -8.93 -4.52
CA GLN A 89 0.67 -10.26 -4.65
C GLN A 89 0.44 -10.99 -5.97
N ASN A 90 -0.54 -10.59 -6.77
CA ASN A 90 -0.89 -11.24 -8.04
C ASN A 90 -0.48 -10.41 -9.26
N SER A 91 0.09 -9.23 -9.07
CA SER A 91 0.53 -8.38 -10.17
C SER A 91 1.84 -8.91 -10.79
N SER A 92 2.07 -8.52 -12.04
CA SER A 92 3.33 -8.77 -12.76
C SER A 92 4.45 -7.80 -12.39
N GLU A 93 4.18 -6.77 -11.59
CA GLU A 93 5.12 -5.71 -11.20
C GLU A 93 5.42 -5.74 -9.70
N TYR A 94 6.70 -5.85 -9.31
CA TYR A 94 7.07 -5.93 -7.90
C TYR A 94 6.67 -4.71 -7.07
N THR A 95 5.99 -4.90 -5.94
CA THR A 95 5.92 -3.95 -4.83
C THR A 95 7.10 -4.14 -3.90
N ASN A 96 8.05 -3.20 -3.89
CA ASN A 96 9.28 -3.31 -3.12
C ASN A 96 9.21 -2.57 -1.77
N ILE A 97 9.00 -3.31 -0.68
CA ILE A 97 8.92 -2.75 0.68
C ILE A 97 10.32 -2.68 1.32
N VAL A 98 10.73 -1.47 1.72
CA VAL A 98 12.00 -1.19 2.38
C VAL A 98 11.78 -0.48 3.71
N LYS A 99 12.74 -0.60 4.64
CA LYS A 99 12.69 0.15 5.90
C LYS A 99 12.99 1.65 5.66
N GLY A 100 12.08 2.51 6.11
CA GLY A 100 12.22 3.97 6.09
C GLY A 100 12.37 4.60 7.47
N SER A 101 12.84 5.87 7.49
CA SER A 101 12.66 6.78 8.62
C SER A 101 11.27 7.43 8.62
N SER A 102 10.63 7.48 7.45
CA SER A 102 9.24 7.88 7.23
C SER A 102 8.58 6.94 6.22
N ASN A 103 7.25 7.03 6.16
CA ASN A 103 6.48 6.39 5.10
C ASN A 103 6.62 7.22 3.81
N SER A 104 6.83 6.56 2.68
CA SER A 104 6.78 7.19 1.36
C SER A 104 6.77 6.16 0.24
N TYR A 105 6.05 6.50 -0.81
CA TYR A 105 6.08 5.81 -2.09
C TYR A 105 6.95 6.56 -3.10
N ILE A 106 7.72 5.83 -3.90
CA ILE A 106 8.28 6.35 -5.16
C ILE A 106 8.21 5.28 -6.25
N GLU A 107 7.98 5.71 -7.50
CA GLU A 107 7.93 4.81 -8.65
C GLU A 107 9.29 4.20 -8.99
N TYR A 108 10.38 4.95 -8.84
CA TYR A 108 11.73 4.44 -9.11
C TYR A 108 12.78 5.03 -8.17
N ASP A 109 13.43 4.16 -7.39
CA ASP A 109 14.57 4.49 -6.54
C ASP A 109 15.88 4.34 -7.32
N THR A 110 16.43 5.44 -7.81
CA THR A 110 17.70 5.42 -8.55
C THR A 110 18.88 4.88 -7.73
N ARG A 111 18.86 5.03 -6.40
CA ARG A 111 19.94 4.59 -5.51
C ARG A 111 19.87 3.11 -5.21
N LEU A 112 18.67 2.56 -5.04
CA LEU A 112 18.46 1.13 -4.80
C LEU A 112 18.21 0.32 -6.07
N LYS A 113 17.93 0.99 -7.20
CA LYS A 113 17.48 0.40 -8.47
C LYS A 113 16.24 -0.46 -8.28
N LEU A 114 15.26 0.08 -7.53
CA LEU A 114 13.99 -0.58 -7.26
C LEU A 114 12.85 0.26 -7.84
N GLU A 115 12.03 -0.37 -8.65
CA GLU A 115 10.73 0.19 -9.07
C GLU A 115 9.70 -0.02 -7.97
N ASN A 116 8.61 0.78 -8.02
CA ASN A 116 7.41 0.63 -7.21
C ASN A 116 7.77 0.42 -5.71
N ARG A 117 8.56 1.36 -5.18
CA ARG A 117 9.24 1.23 -3.88
C ARG A 117 8.45 1.90 -2.76
N VAL A 118 7.98 1.07 -1.84
CA VAL A 118 7.33 1.48 -0.59
C VAL A 118 8.36 1.54 0.54
N SER A 119 8.66 2.75 1.00
CA SER A 119 9.42 2.95 2.24
C SER A 119 8.45 3.03 3.40
N TRP A 120 8.65 2.22 4.44
CA TRP A 120 7.78 2.21 5.61
C TRP A 120 8.58 2.34 6.90
N ASN A 121 8.18 3.29 7.76
CA ASN A 121 8.66 3.36 9.13
C ASN A 121 7.69 2.60 10.03
N PRO A 122 8.06 1.39 10.48
CA PRO A 122 7.15 0.57 11.24
C PRO A 122 6.84 1.17 12.62
N SER A 123 7.67 2.08 13.15
CA SER A 123 7.46 2.73 14.44
C SER A 123 6.69 4.05 14.37
N SER A 124 6.30 4.50 13.16
CA SER A 124 5.48 5.71 13.02
C SER A 124 4.08 5.47 13.55
N THR A 125 3.57 6.40 14.36
CA THR A 125 2.15 6.46 14.75
C THR A 125 1.42 7.58 14.03
N GLU A 126 2.07 8.31 13.12
CA GLU A 126 1.48 9.41 12.37
C GLU A 126 0.56 8.87 11.26
N GLY A 127 -0.70 9.32 11.25
CA GLY A 127 -1.71 8.94 10.26
C GLY A 127 -2.55 10.10 9.73
N GLY A 128 -2.12 11.36 9.92
CA GLY A 128 -2.94 12.52 9.56
C GLY A 128 -4.16 12.71 10.46
N LEU A 129 -4.81 13.86 10.34
CA LEU A 129 -5.94 14.24 11.21
C LEU A 129 -7.19 13.41 10.89
N ASP A 130 -7.66 12.69 11.89
CA ASP A 130 -8.93 11.96 11.84
C ASP A 130 -10.15 12.82 12.17
N ILE A 131 -11.34 12.21 12.12
CA ILE A 131 -12.63 12.82 12.47
C ILE A 131 -12.72 13.35 13.91
N HIS A 132 -11.77 13.00 14.78
CA HIS A 132 -11.65 13.50 16.15
C HIS A 132 -10.46 14.46 16.32
N GLY A 133 -9.77 14.81 15.24
CA GLY A 133 -8.59 15.68 15.25
C GLY A 133 -7.32 15.01 15.79
N SER A 134 -7.32 13.68 15.99
CA SER A 134 -6.13 12.92 16.37
C SER A 134 -5.28 12.59 15.13
N ARG A 135 -3.97 12.56 15.33
CA ARG A 135 -2.99 12.14 14.29
C ARG A 135 -2.46 10.72 14.53
N SER A 136 -2.81 10.11 15.65
CA SER A 136 -2.23 8.84 16.08
C SER A 136 -3.01 7.66 15.50
N VAL A 137 -2.31 6.74 14.84
CA VAL A 137 -2.88 5.50 14.30
C VAL A 137 -1.87 4.36 14.41
N SER A 138 -2.36 3.12 14.32
CA SER A 138 -1.49 1.94 14.18
C SER A 138 -0.66 2.01 12.89
N SER A 139 0.63 1.72 13.00
CA SER A 139 1.60 1.94 11.91
C SER A 139 1.31 1.19 10.61
N PHE A 140 0.56 0.08 10.67
CA PHE A 140 0.16 -0.67 9.47
C PHE A 140 -0.81 0.11 8.59
N ILE A 141 -1.57 1.07 9.14
CA ILE A 141 -2.42 1.96 8.35
C ILE A 141 -1.56 2.86 7.46
N GLY A 142 -0.45 3.37 8.00
CA GLY A 142 0.54 4.10 7.23
C GLY A 142 1.24 3.24 6.16
N LEU A 143 1.44 1.94 6.40
CA LEU A 143 1.87 1.03 5.33
C LEU A 143 0.79 0.92 4.25
N GLY A 144 -0.47 0.74 4.66
CA GLY A 144 -1.61 0.65 3.76
C GLY A 144 -1.77 1.85 2.84
N HIS A 145 -1.51 3.07 3.33
CA HIS A 145 -1.46 4.28 2.49
C HIS A 145 -0.43 4.14 1.37
N GLU A 146 0.81 3.78 1.68
CA GLU A 146 1.86 3.64 0.66
C GLU A 146 1.62 2.46 -0.28
N LEU A 147 0.99 1.39 0.21
CA LEU A 147 0.52 0.28 -0.63
C LEU A 147 -0.61 0.72 -1.57
N GLY A 148 -1.41 1.72 -1.19
CA GLY A 148 -2.38 2.36 -2.07
C GLY A 148 -1.71 2.98 -3.29
N HIS A 149 -0.62 3.74 -3.13
CA HIS A 149 0.15 4.25 -4.28
C HIS A 149 0.72 3.12 -5.14
N SER A 150 1.24 2.07 -4.50
CA SER A 150 1.74 0.90 -5.22
C SER A 150 0.64 0.18 -6.00
N HIS A 151 -0.56 0.09 -5.44
CA HIS A 151 -1.73 -0.46 -6.11
C HIS A 151 -2.15 0.39 -7.31
N ASP A 152 -2.13 1.73 -7.19
CA ASP A 152 -2.41 2.66 -8.30
C ASP A 152 -1.49 2.34 -9.49
N LYS A 153 -0.18 2.25 -9.23
CA LYS A 153 0.85 1.88 -10.22
C LYS A 153 0.51 0.59 -10.97
N ILE A 154 0.26 -0.50 -10.25
CA ILE A 154 0.12 -1.82 -10.87
C ILE A 154 -1.24 -2.05 -11.56
N THR A 155 -2.23 -1.19 -11.30
CA THR A 155 -3.58 -1.39 -11.83
C THR A 155 -3.76 -0.73 -13.19
N ASP A 156 -3.24 0.49 -13.36
CA ASP A 156 -3.40 1.23 -14.62
C ASP A 156 -2.21 2.11 -15.02
N ASP A 157 -1.17 2.17 -14.18
CA ASP A 157 0.01 3.02 -14.38
C ASP A 157 -0.32 4.52 -14.60
N GLN A 158 -1.44 5.00 -14.03
CA GLN A 158 -1.93 6.38 -14.20
C GLN A 158 -1.82 7.22 -12.92
N ILE A 159 -0.70 7.12 -12.19
CA ILE A 159 -0.52 7.92 -10.96
C ILE A 159 -0.62 9.42 -11.29
N ASP A 160 -1.63 10.08 -10.71
CA ASP A 160 -1.89 11.49 -10.97
C ASP A 160 -1.03 12.41 -10.09
N TYR A 161 0.14 12.79 -10.62
CA TYR A 161 1.06 13.74 -9.99
C TYR A 161 0.66 15.21 -10.11
N ARG A 162 -0.47 15.54 -10.76
CA ARG A 162 -0.93 16.94 -10.81
C ARG A 162 -1.25 17.41 -9.40
N THR A 163 -0.87 18.65 -9.10
CA THR A 163 -1.12 19.27 -7.79
C THR A 163 -2.61 19.33 -7.51
N TRP A 164 -3.03 18.70 -6.40
CA TRP A 164 -4.34 18.86 -5.82
C TRP A 164 -4.42 20.17 -5.02
N PHE A 165 -3.49 20.38 -4.10
CA PHE A 165 -3.32 21.66 -3.39
C PHE A 165 -1.88 21.86 -2.95
N THR A 166 -1.55 23.09 -2.55
CA THR A 166 -0.23 23.43 -2.00
C THR A 166 -0.36 23.73 -0.51
N MET A 167 0.59 23.25 0.28
CA MET A 167 0.68 23.56 1.71
C MET A 167 2.05 24.12 2.07
N LYS A 168 2.12 24.91 3.13
CA LYS A 168 3.40 25.39 3.67
C LYS A 168 3.94 24.45 4.75
N GLU A 169 5.19 24.06 4.61
CA GLU A 169 5.96 23.44 5.70
C GLU A 169 6.30 24.45 6.79
N ALA A 170 6.71 23.95 7.96
CA ALA A 170 7.25 24.78 9.04
C ALA A 170 8.48 25.61 8.61
N SER A 171 9.21 25.14 7.59
CA SER A 171 10.34 25.85 6.97
C SER A 171 9.92 27.05 6.10
N GLY A 172 8.61 27.26 5.88
CA GLY A 172 8.06 28.26 4.96
C GLY A 172 8.05 27.81 3.49
N LYS A 173 8.60 26.64 3.18
CA LYS A 173 8.60 26.06 1.83
C LYS A 173 7.19 25.60 1.44
N ASN A 174 6.79 25.91 0.21
CA ASN A 174 5.60 25.35 -0.40
C ASN A 174 5.85 23.89 -0.84
N ILE A 175 4.94 23.00 -0.48
CA ILE A 175 4.86 21.62 -0.97
C ILE A 175 3.58 21.45 -1.75
N ASN A 176 3.71 20.89 -2.95
CA ASN A 176 2.58 20.46 -3.75
C ASN A 176 2.16 19.05 -3.33
N ILE A 177 0.90 18.89 -2.97
CA ILE A 177 0.28 17.62 -2.67
C ILE A 177 -0.39 17.12 -3.96
N PRO A 178 0.00 15.96 -4.51
CA PRO A 178 -0.56 15.46 -5.77
C PRO A 178 -1.95 14.83 -5.58
N ASN A 179 -2.72 14.71 -6.67
CA ASN A 179 -4.00 14.01 -6.68
C ASN A 179 -3.88 12.53 -6.28
N ALA A 180 -2.75 11.88 -6.55
CA ALA A 180 -2.45 10.51 -6.14
C ALA A 180 -2.67 10.25 -4.63
N GLU A 181 -2.48 11.27 -3.79
CA GLU A 181 -2.70 11.15 -2.35
C GLU A 181 -4.16 10.87 -2.00
N ARG A 182 -5.11 11.26 -2.86
CA ARG A 182 -6.54 10.97 -2.67
C ARG A 182 -6.83 9.49 -2.82
N TYR A 183 -6.17 8.83 -3.78
CA TYR A 183 -6.27 7.39 -3.99
C TYR A 183 -5.71 6.60 -2.81
N SER A 184 -4.51 6.94 -2.35
CA SER A 184 -3.90 6.28 -1.19
C SER A 184 -4.67 6.52 0.10
N THR A 185 -5.14 7.74 0.31
CA THR A 185 -5.99 8.03 1.48
C THR A 185 -7.33 7.30 1.40
N HIS A 186 -7.85 7.00 0.20
CA HIS A 186 -9.04 6.16 0.04
C HIS A 186 -8.81 4.78 0.63
N TRP A 187 -7.74 4.11 0.21
CA TRP A 187 -7.35 2.80 0.74
C TRP A 187 -7.11 2.86 2.24
N GLU A 188 -6.40 3.90 2.73
CA GLU A 188 -6.20 4.13 4.16
C GLU A 188 -7.53 4.14 4.94
N ASN A 189 -8.54 4.86 4.45
CA ASN A 189 -9.85 4.94 5.09
C ASN A 189 -10.67 3.65 5.00
N LEU A 190 -10.55 2.88 3.91
CA LEU A 190 -11.12 1.53 3.83
C LEU A 190 -10.54 0.64 4.93
N LEU A 191 -9.21 0.65 5.09
CA LEU A 191 -8.52 -0.12 6.13
C LEU A 191 -8.91 0.35 7.54
N ARG A 192 -8.99 1.66 7.77
CA ARG A 192 -9.46 2.22 9.04
C ARG A 192 -10.88 1.74 9.36
N SER A 193 -11.80 1.83 8.40
CA SER A 193 -13.19 1.38 8.56
C SER A 193 -13.27 -0.10 8.93
N GLU A 194 -12.51 -0.95 8.24
CA GLU A 194 -12.49 -2.40 8.48
C GLU A 194 -11.94 -2.76 9.86
N ASN A 195 -11.02 -1.95 10.37
CA ASN A 195 -10.38 -2.15 11.67
C ASN A 195 -11.03 -1.33 12.80
N ASN A 196 -12.21 -0.74 12.57
CA ASN A 196 -12.93 0.11 13.54
C ASN A 196 -12.09 1.28 14.07
N LEU A 197 -11.25 1.86 13.22
CA LEU A 197 -10.44 3.05 13.52
C LEU A 197 -11.12 4.33 13.02
N PRO A 198 -10.90 5.48 13.69
CA PRO A 198 -11.36 6.77 13.19
C PRO A 198 -10.85 7.04 11.77
N LEU A 199 -11.74 7.51 10.90
CA LEU A 199 -11.40 7.83 9.50
C LEU A 199 -10.55 9.11 9.45
N ARG A 200 -9.57 9.15 8.54
CA ARG A 200 -8.82 10.35 8.21
C ARG A 200 -9.74 11.36 7.54
N GLN A 201 -9.83 12.55 8.10
CA GLN A 201 -10.69 13.63 7.63
C GLN A 201 -9.93 14.69 6.84
N TYR A 202 -8.66 14.91 7.15
CA TYR A 202 -7.82 15.89 6.46
C TYR A 202 -6.51 15.26 6.01
N TYR A 203 -6.02 15.73 4.86
CA TYR A 203 -4.72 15.31 4.38
C TYR A 203 -3.59 15.91 5.23
N GLY A 204 -3.68 17.18 5.58
CA GLY A 204 -2.63 17.85 6.32
C GLY A 204 -3.11 19.02 7.16
N VAL A 205 -2.14 19.72 7.73
CA VAL A 205 -2.32 20.98 8.44
C VAL A 205 -1.40 22.00 7.78
N ASP A 206 -1.94 23.16 7.42
CA ASP A 206 -1.11 24.27 6.99
C ASP A 206 -0.28 24.77 8.19
N ASN A 207 1.04 24.71 8.10
CA ASN A 207 1.91 25.05 9.24
C ASN A 207 1.99 26.55 9.54
N THR A 208 1.46 27.42 8.68
CA THR A 208 1.39 28.87 8.92
C THR A 208 0.15 29.23 9.72
N THR A 209 -0.98 28.61 9.39
CA THR A 209 -2.30 28.94 9.97
C THR A 209 -2.76 27.94 11.03
N GLY A 210 -2.12 26.76 11.12
CA GLY A 210 -2.59 25.64 11.92
C GLY A 210 -3.92 25.05 11.43
N SER A 211 -4.41 25.49 10.28
CA SER A 211 -5.72 25.09 9.76
C SER A 211 -5.62 23.72 9.07
N PRO A 212 -6.56 22.81 9.33
CA PRO A 212 -6.68 21.56 8.57
C PRO A 212 -6.98 21.83 7.09
N ILE A 213 -6.34 21.08 6.19
CA ILE A 213 -6.48 21.22 4.73
C ILE A 213 -6.71 19.87 4.05
N GLY A 214 -7.37 19.89 2.88
CA GLY A 214 -7.71 18.68 2.13
C GLY A 214 -8.95 17.93 2.63
N ARG A 215 -9.94 18.63 3.22
CA ARG A 215 -11.17 18.04 3.80
C ARG A 215 -12.16 17.49 2.76
N GLY A 216 -12.28 18.17 1.62
CA GLY A 216 -13.46 18.10 0.75
C GLY A 216 -13.52 16.92 -0.23
N ASP A 217 -12.40 16.24 -0.46
CA ASP A 217 -12.28 15.28 -1.57
C ASP A 217 -11.89 13.87 -1.13
N ILE A 218 -11.85 13.60 0.19
CA ILE A 218 -11.41 12.31 0.74
C ILE A 218 -12.59 11.47 1.23
N LEU A 219 -13.66 12.10 1.73
CA LEU A 219 -14.84 11.45 2.29
C LEU A 219 -16.10 12.21 1.93
N ILE A 220 -17.19 11.49 1.64
CA ILE A 220 -18.54 12.08 1.64
C ILE A 220 -18.97 12.19 3.11
N PRO A 221 -19.21 13.42 3.63
CA PRO A 221 -19.58 13.62 5.03
C PRO A 221 -20.75 12.73 5.46
N GLY A 222 -20.63 12.09 6.61
CA GLY A 222 -21.68 11.19 7.15
C GLY A 222 -21.70 9.78 6.55
N THR A 223 -20.74 9.45 5.68
CA THR A 223 -20.62 8.10 5.11
C THR A 223 -19.22 7.51 5.34
N ARG A 224 -19.04 6.24 4.97
CA ARG A 224 -17.73 5.58 4.89
C ARG A 224 -17.16 5.59 3.46
N TYR A 225 -17.78 6.33 2.55
CA TYR A 225 -17.45 6.33 1.13
C TYR A 225 -16.58 7.53 0.76
N ASN A 226 -15.64 7.30 -0.16
CA ASN A 226 -14.83 8.36 -0.74
C ASN A 226 -15.62 9.10 -1.82
N ALA A 227 -15.52 10.43 -1.84
CA ALA A 227 -16.22 11.31 -2.78
C ALA A 227 -15.80 11.11 -4.25
N ASN A 228 -14.76 10.32 -4.53
CA ASN A 228 -14.13 10.20 -5.84
C ASN A 228 -13.96 8.75 -6.32
N TYR A 229 -14.50 7.75 -5.61
CA TYR A 229 -14.42 6.36 -6.03
C TYR A 229 -15.81 5.82 -6.41
N VAL A 230 -15.95 5.40 -7.66
CA VAL A 230 -17.17 4.79 -8.20
C VAL A 230 -17.31 3.39 -7.62
N ILE A 231 -18.44 3.13 -6.96
CA ILE A 231 -18.76 1.79 -6.48
C ILE A 231 -19.53 1.09 -7.60
N TYR A 232 -19.09 -0.10 -7.98
CA TYR A 232 -19.83 -0.97 -8.89
C TYR A 232 -20.74 -1.88 -8.08
N VAL A 233 -22.05 -1.73 -8.24
CA VAL A 233 -23.05 -2.64 -7.66
C VAL A 233 -23.73 -3.38 -8.81
N GLY A 234 -23.53 -4.70 -8.89
CA GLY A 234 -24.12 -5.52 -9.96
C GLY A 234 -23.61 -5.19 -11.37
N GLY A 235 -22.36 -4.74 -11.51
CA GLY A 235 -21.78 -4.37 -12.81
C GLY A 235 -22.18 -2.99 -13.32
N ILE A 236 -22.95 -2.21 -12.53
CA ILE A 236 -23.32 -0.84 -12.87
C ILE A 236 -22.40 0.12 -12.11
N PRO A 237 -21.65 1.02 -12.80
CA PRO A 237 -20.96 2.11 -12.13
C PRO A 237 -22.00 3.03 -11.48
N ILE A 238 -21.96 3.16 -10.16
CA ILE A 238 -22.71 4.20 -9.46
C ILE A 238 -21.73 5.37 -9.27
N PRO A 239 -21.75 6.41 -10.14
CA PRO A 239 -21.13 7.66 -9.79
C PRO A 239 -21.80 8.16 -8.52
N VAL A 240 -21.02 8.43 -7.47
CA VAL A 240 -21.57 9.12 -6.31
C VAL A 240 -21.97 10.51 -6.81
N ILE A 241 -23.28 10.74 -6.87
CA ILE A 241 -23.89 11.95 -7.42
C ILE A 241 -23.36 13.15 -6.64
N LYS A 242 -22.77 14.10 -7.38
CA LYS A 242 -22.50 15.47 -6.91
C LYS A 242 -23.83 16.13 -6.53
N TYR A 243 -23.95 16.58 -5.29
CA TYR A 243 -24.76 17.75 -4.93
C TYR A 243 -23.81 18.85 -4.46
#